data_AF-A0A818JWY0-F1
#
_entry.id   AF-A0A818JWY0-F1
#
_cell.length_a   1.000
_cell.length_b   1.000
_cell.length_c   1.000
_cell.angle_alpha   90.00
_cell.angle_beta   90.00
_cell.angle_gamma   90.00
#
_symmetry.space_group_name_H-M   'P 1'
#
loop_
_entity.id
_entity.type
_entity.pdbx_description
1 polymer ?
#
loop_
_entity_poly.entity_id
_entity_poly.type
_entity_poly.pdbx_seq_one_letter_code
_entity_poly.pdbx_strand_id
1 'polypeptide(L)'
;FPNNTRYIRRPLYALIEIVRSKIECNFEHLQSNLVPIPLMEQTFRINIADVLPKDKKLKSNHKAILSIKQRALPLVPAYCITTHKSQGQTLSDVVIDLKLPNETDDIAAIYVPLSPVKRLADLIILRHFDYTF
;
A
#
# COMPACT_ATOMS: atom_id res chain seq x y z
N PHE A 1 -18.16 -9.97 7.65
CA PHE A 1 -17.21 -10.69 8.51
C PHE A 1 -17.95 -11.81 9.23
N PRO A 2 -17.30 -12.96 9.47
CA PRO A 2 -17.92 -14.05 10.22
C PRO A 2 -18.36 -13.62 11.63
N ASN A 3 -19.46 -14.18 12.13
CA ASN A 3 -20.05 -13.84 13.45
C ASN A 3 -19.13 -14.16 14.65
N ASN A 4 -18.08 -14.97 14.45
CA ASN A 4 -17.09 -15.34 15.48
C ASN A 4 -15.83 -14.46 15.45
N THR A 5 -15.85 -13.34 14.73
CA THR A 5 -14.69 -12.45 14.63
C THR A 5 -14.42 -11.77 15.97
N ARG A 6 -13.26 -12.06 16.59
CA ARG A 6 -12.82 -11.44 17.83
C ARG A 6 -11.88 -10.27 17.55
N TYR A 7 -12.25 -9.07 18.00
CA TYR A 7 -11.40 -7.89 17.89
C TYR A 7 -10.38 -7.83 19.02
N ILE A 8 -9.10 -7.83 18.66
CA ILE A 8 -8.00 -7.68 19.62
C ILE A 8 -7.64 -6.21 19.72
N ARG A 9 -7.72 -5.64 20.93
CA ARG A 9 -7.25 -4.28 21.20
C ARG A 9 -5.81 -4.35 21.69
N ARG A 10 -4.94 -3.49 21.13
CA ARG A 10 -3.49 -3.41 21.46
C ARG A 10 -2.75 -4.74 21.26
N PRO A 11 -2.72 -5.29 20.04
CA PRO A 11 -1.86 -6.43 19.75
C PRO A 11 -0.39 -6.07 20.07
N LEU A 12 0.42 -7.08 20.40
CA LEU A 12 1.87 -6.95 20.54
C LEU A 12 2.58 -7.40 19.25
N TYR A 13 2.01 -8.39 18.58
CA TYR A 13 2.47 -8.93 17.31
C TYR A 13 1.31 -9.57 16.55
N ALA A 14 1.53 -9.85 15.27
CA ALA A 14 0.73 -10.78 14.47
C ALA A 14 1.59 -11.99 14.12
N LEU A 15 1.06 -13.20 14.30
CA LEU A 15 1.69 -14.42 13.80
C LEU A 15 1.28 -14.61 12.34
N ILE A 16 2.27 -14.74 11.47
CA ILE A 16 2.04 -14.86 10.03
C ILE A 16 2.81 -16.05 9.51
N GLU A 17 2.13 -16.85 8.70
CA GLU A 17 2.77 -17.92 7.93
C GLU A 17 3.39 -17.36 6.65
N ILE A 18 4.69 -17.58 6.48
CA ILE A 18 5.42 -17.21 5.26
C ILE A 18 5.86 -18.50 4.56
N VAL A 19 5.02 -18.98 3.65
CA VAL A 19 5.19 -20.27 2.95
C VAL A 19 6.52 -20.38 2.21
N ARG A 20 7.08 -19.26 1.73
CA ARG A 20 8.35 -19.20 1.01
C ARG A 20 9.32 -18.22 1.68
N SER A 21 9.63 -18.47 2.94
CA SER A 21 10.63 -17.71 3.67
C SER A 21 12.04 -18.21 3.33
N LYS A 22 12.95 -17.28 3.01
CA LYS A 22 14.41 -17.54 3.08
C LYS A 22 14.98 -17.23 4.46
N ILE A 23 14.16 -16.72 5.36
CA ILE A 23 14.52 -16.39 6.74
C ILE A 23 14.36 -17.66 7.55
N GLU A 24 15.45 -18.15 8.11
CA GLU A 24 15.46 -19.25 9.07
C GLU A 24 14.99 -18.71 10.43
N CYS A 25 13.71 -18.89 10.75
CA CYS A 25 13.13 -18.50 12.02
C CYS A 25 13.14 -19.71 12.99
N ASN A 26 14.23 -19.91 13.71
CA ASN A 26 14.33 -20.94 14.75
C ASN A 26 13.89 -20.38 16.11
N PHE A 27 12.57 -20.28 16.32
CA PHE A 27 12.02 -20.03 17.64
C PHE A 27 11.67 -21.38 18.29
N GLU A 28 12.18 -21.66 19.49
CA GLU A 28 12.15 -23.01 20.09
C GLU A 28 10.75 -23.64 20.21
N HIS A 29 9.69 -22.82 20.26
CA HIS A 29 8.31 -23.27 20.40
C HIS A 29 7.41 -22.92 19.20
N LEU A 30 7.98 -22.51 18.07
CA LEU A 30 7.21 -22.07 16.91
C LEU A 30 7.65 -22.83 15.65
N GLN A 31 6.68 -23.12 14.78
CA GLN A 31 6.97 -23.71 13.47
C GLN A 31 7.85 -22.76 12.64
N SER A 32 8.78 -23.31 11.86
CA SER A 32 9.80 -22.53 11.12
C SER A 32 9.22 -21.57 10.07
N ASN A 33 8.00 -21.83 9.59
CA ASN A 33 7.26 -20.99 8.65
C ASN A 33 6.42 -19.89 9.32
N LEU A 34 6.27 -19.91 10.65
CA LEU A 34 5.52 -18.91 11.40
C LEU A 34 6.47 -17.84 11.93
N VAL A 35 6.18 -16.58 11.60
CA VAL A 35 6.99 -15.44 11.99
C VAL A 35 6.14 -14.45 12.79
N PRO A 36 6.56 -14.06 14.01
CA PRO A 36 5.92 -12.99 14.75
C PRO A 36 6.33 -11.65 14.17
N ILE A 37 5.36 -10.88 13.69
CA ILE A 37 5.56 -9.50 13.22
C ILE A 37 5.13 -8.54 14.33
N PRO A 38 6.07 -7.85 14.99
CA PRO A 38 5.76 -6.93 16.08
C PRO A 38 5.15 -5.62 15.55
N LEU A 39 4.52 -4.86 16.43
CA LEU A 39 4.13 -3.49 16.09
C LEU A 39 5.37 -2.62 15.94
N MET A 40 5.35 -1.79 14.90
CA MET A 40 6.35 -0.77 14.66
C MET A 40 5.81 0.60 15.06
N GLU A 41 6.68 1.44 15.61
CA GLU A 41 6.40 2.86 15.84
C GLU A 41 7.18 3.68 14.82
N GLN A 42 6.48 4.48 14.04
CA GLN A 42 7.07 5.41 13.08
C GLN A 42 6.62 6.82 13.40
N THR A 43 7.59 7.75 13.42
CA THR A 43 7.31 9.18 13.61
C THR A 43 7.35 9.87 12.26
N PHE A 44 6.23 10.47 11.87
CA PHE A 44 6.10 11.29 10.68
C PHE A 44 6.20 12.76 11.07
N ARG A 45 7.06 13.51 10.38
CA ARG A 45 7.21 14.95 10.58
C ARG A 45 6.72 15.66 9.34
N ILE A 46 5.70 16.47 9.50
CA ILE A 46 5.03 17.19 8.42
C ILE A 46 5.20 18.67 8.70
N ASN A 47 5.76 19.41 7.74
CA ASN A 47 5.73 20.86 7.81
C ASN A 47 4.32 21.32 7.43
N ILE A 48 3.67 22.04 8.33
CA ILE A 48 2.26 22.45 8.14
C ILE A 48 2.11 23.36 6.90
N ALA A 49 3.16 24.10 6.54
CA ALA A 49 3.19 24.91 5.33
C ALA A 49 3.01 24.09 4.04
N ASP A 50 3.44 22.82 4.02
CA ASP A 50 3.41 21.97 2.83
C ASP A 50 2.01 21.37 2.59
N VAL A 51 1.13 21.40 3.61
CA VAL A 51 -0.22 20.79 3.57
C VAL A 51 -1.32 21.84 3.51
N LEU A 52 -1.03 23.10 3.84
CA LEU A 52 -2.01 24.17 3.77
C LEU A 52 -2.28 24.58 2.31
N PRO A 53 -3.56 24.86 1.95
CA PRO A 53 -3.89 25.46 0.66
C PRO A 53 -3.11 26.77 0.47
N LYS A 54 -2.62 27.02 -0.75
CA LYS A 54 -1.77 28.18 -1.09
C LYS A 54 -2.42 29.53 -0.74
N ASP A 55 -3.74 29.56 -0.60
CA ASP A 55 -4.54 30.74 -0.26
C ASP A 55 -4.49 31.10 1.23
N LYS A 56 -4.11 30.16 2.11
CA LYS A 56 -3.94 30.39 3.55
C LYS A 56 -2.47 30.42 3.92
N LYS A 57 -1.79 31.52 3.59
CA LYS A 57 -0.40 31.76 4.06
C LYS A 57 -0.39 31.93 5.58
N LEU A 58 0.41 31.11 6.26
CA LEU A 58 0.67 31.24 7.68
C LEU A 58 1.39 32.57 7.94
N LYS A 59 0.78 33.47 8.73
CA LYS A 59 1.33 34.80 9.06
C LYS A 59 2.54 34.77 10.01
N SER A 60 3.06 33.59 10.34
CA SER A 60 4.11 33.38 11.33
C SER A 60 5.39 32.91 10.67
N ASN A 61 6.51 33.56 10.99
CA ASN A 61 7.87 33.17 10.56
C ASN A 61 8.38 31.88 11.22
N HIS A 62 7.57 31.24 12.08
CA HIS A 62 7.95 29.98 12.73
C HIS A 62 7.52 28.77 11.90
N LYS A 63 8.50 27.93 11.55
CA LYS A 63 8.30 26.63 10.91
C LYS A 63 7.51 25.73 11.85
N ALA A 64 6.19 25.67 11.66
CA ALA A 64 5.32 24.81 12.45
C ALA A 64 5.41 23.38 11.94
N ILE A 65 6.10 22.51 12.68
CA ILE A 65 6.26 21.09 12.36
C ILE A 65 5.25 20.28 13.19
N LEU A 66 4.35 19.58 12.51
CA LEU A 66 3.48 18.58 13.12
C LEU A 66 4.24 17.24 13.18
N SER A 67 4.37 16.67 14.36
CA SER A 67 4.99 15.36 14.57
C SER A 67 3.93 14.34 14.98
N ILE A 68 3.66 13.36 14.13
CA ILE A 68 2.67 12.30 14.35
C ILE A 68 3.40 10.99 14.60
N LYS A 69 3.10 10.33 15.72
CA LYS A 69 3.56 8.97 16.01
C LYS A 69 2.48 7.97 15.61
N GLN A 70 2.80 7.08 14.69
CA GLN A 70 1.93 5.98 14.29
C GLN A 70 2.50 4.68 14.85
N ARG A 71 1.64 3.92 15.55
CA ARG A 71 1.96 2.58 16.02
C ARG A 71 1.04 1.58 15.32
N ALA A 72 1.60 0.73 14.46
CA ALA A 72 0.84 -0.20 13.64
C ALA A 72 1.64 -1.48 13.37
N LEU A 73 0.94 -2.55 12.97
CA LEU A 73 1.61 -3.69 12.34
C LEU A 73 2.10 -3.24 10.96
N PRO A 74 3.35 -3.56 10.56
CA PRO A 74 3.91 -3.22 9.25
C PRO A 74 3.34 -4.13 8.16
N LEU A 75 2.02 -4.20 8.08
CA LEU A 75 1.26 -5.06 7.19
C LEU A 75 0.27 -4.19 6.41
N VAL A 76 0.21 -4.43 5.11
CA VAL A 76 -0.78 -3.83 4.23
C VAL A 76 -1.52 -4.95 3.51
N PRO A 77 -2.85 -4.86 3.37
CA PRO A 77 -3.58 -5.75 2.47
C PRO A 77 -2.99 -5.64 1.07
N ALA A 78 -2.78 -6.78 0.41
CA ALA A 78 -2.17 -6.85 -0.92
C ALA A 78 -3.17 -7.30 -2.01
N TYR A 79 -4.48 -7.31 -1.72
CA TYR A 79 -5.51 -7.68 -2.69
C TYR A 79 -5.63 -6.67 -3.84
N CYS A 80 -5.39 -5.40 -3.55
CA CYS A 80 -5.34 -4.32 -4.54
C CYS A 80 -4.13 -3.45 -4.26
N ILE A 81 -3.42 -3.04 -5.30
CA ILE A 81 -2.30 -2.11 -5.21
C ILE A 81 -2.53 -0.95 -6.18
N THR A 82 -2.02 0.23 -5.82
CA THR A 82 -2.07 1.37 -6.73
C THR A 82 -1.08 1.18 -7.88
N THR A 83 -1.35 1.79 -9.03
CA THR A 83 -0.45 1.82 -10.18
C THR A 83 0.99 2.21 -9.81
N HIS A 84 1.14 3.21 -8.95
CA HIS A 84 2.47 3.61 -8.46
C HIS A 84 3.15 2.50 -7.64
N LYS A 85 2.39 1.75 -6.84
CA LYS A 85 2.94 0.65 -6.05
C LYS A 85 3.26 -0.59 -6.89
N SER A 86 2.57 -0.81 -8.01
CA SER A 86 2.84 -1.94 -8.91
C SER A 86 4.06 -1.73 -9.80
N GLN A 87 4.56 -0.50 -9.94
CA GLN A 87 5.70 -0.19 -10.80
C GLN A 87 6.93 -1.02 -10.42
N GLY A 88 7.52 -1.70 -11.42
CA GLY A 88 8.70 -2.56 -11.25
C GLY A 88 8.40 -3.94 -10.67
N GLN A 89 7.13 -4.29 -10.46
CA GLN A 89 6.73 -5.64 -10.07
C GLN A 89 6.36 -6.48 -11.29
N THR A 90 6.52 -7.80 -11.17
CA THR A 90 5.95 -8.78 -12.10
C THR A 90 4.81 -9.49 -11.40
N LEU A 91 3.61 -9.41 -11.95
CA LEU A 91 2.39 -9.98 -11.39
C LEU A 91 1.91 -11.13 -12.28
N SER A 92 1.40 -12.20 -11.68
CA SER A 92 0.98 -13.38 -12.44
C SER A 92 -0.34 -13.17 -13.14
N ASP A 93 -1.33 -12.58 -12.46
CA ASP A 93 -2.69 -12.38 -12.94
C ASP A 93 -3.20 -11.04 -12.38
N VAL A 94 -3.70 -10.15 -13.23
CA VAL A 94 -4.07 -8.78 -12.83
C VAL A 94 -5.41 -8.38 -13.39
N VAL A 95 -6.23 -7.76 -12.53
CA VAL A 95 -7.42 -7.00 -12.92
C VAL A 95 -7.11 -5.52 -12.77
N ILE A 96 -7.24 -4.74 -13.84
CA ILE A 96 -6.92 -3.31 -13.86
C ILE A 96 -8.18 -2.49 -14.12
N ASP A 97 -8.32 -1.40 -13.38
CA ASP A 97 -9.31 -0.37 -13.65
C ASP A 97 -8.63 0.83 -14.30
N LEU A 98 -8.88 1.04 -15.60
CA LEU A 98 -8.30 2.13 -16.39
C LEU A 98 -9.16 3.41 -16.36
N LYS A 99 -10.19 3.48 -15.51
CA LYS A 99 -10.96 4.71 -15.32
C LYS A 99 -10.15 5.69 -14.45
N LEU A 100 -9.30 6.47 -15.10
CA LEU A 100 -8.49 7.49 -14.43
C LEU A 100 -9.36 8.69 -14.01
N PRO A 101 -9.14 9.27 -12.81
CA PRO A 101 -9.84 10.49 -12.40
C PRO A 101 -9.31 11.70 -13.21
N ASN A 102 -10.08 12.12 -14.23
CA ASN A 102 -10.09 13.37 -15.00
C ASN A 102 -8.76 13.93 -15.60
N GLU A 103 -8.83 14.16 -16.93
CA GLU A 103 -8.10 15.08 -17.85
C GLU A 103 -6.56 15.12 -17.93
N THR A 104 -5.82 14.57 -16.98
CA THR A 104 -4.39 14.34 -17.20
C THR A 104 -4.17 12.91 -17.65
N ASP A 105 -4.45 12.68 -18.94
CA ASP A 105 -4.13 11.45 -19.67
C ASP A 105 -2.61 11.32 -19.84
N ASP A 106 -1.91 11.14 -18.73
CA ASP A 106 -0.52 10.73 -18.77
C ASP A 106 -0.48 9.28 -19.25
N ILE A 107 0.11 9.04 -20.41
CA ILE A 107 0.32 7.70 -20.99
C ILE A 107 0.95 6.76 -19.96
N ALA A 108 1.79 7.29 -19.05
CA ALA A 108 2.38 6.52 -17.96
C ALA A 108 1.31 5.93 -17.02
N ALA A 109 0.23 6.64 -16.75
CA ALA A 109 -0.87 6.16 -15.89
C ALA A 109 -1.61 4.95 -16.49
N ILE A 110 -1.58 4.79 -17.82
CA ILE A 110 -2.16 3.65 -18.55
C ILE A 110 -1.14 2.53 -18.76
N TYR A 111 0.11 2.87 -19.10
CA TYR A 111 1.14 1.87 -19.39
C TYR A 111 1.67 1.15 -18.15
N VAL A 112 1.93 1.88 -17.06
CA VAL A 112 2.49 1.31 -15.83
C VAL A 112 1.63 0.16 -15.26
N PRO A 113 0.29 0.24 -15.18
CA PRO A 113 -0.50 -0.87 -14.67
C PRO A 113 -0.57 -2.03 -15.66
N LEU A 114 -0.41 -1.82 -16.98
CA LEU A 114 -0.40 -2.87 -18.01
C LEU A 114 0.93 -3.65 -18.06
N SER A 115 2.05 -2.99 -17.77
CA SER A 115 3.40 -3.57 -17.85
C SER A 115 3.76 -4.73 -16.89
N PRO A 116 3.12 -4.97 -15.73
CA PRO A 116 3.52 -6.00 -14.78
C PRO A 116 3.22 -7.44 -15.24
N VAL A 117 2.34 -7.62 -16.23
CA VAL A 117 1.94 -8.94 -16.74
C VAL A 117 2.80 -9.38 -17.92
N LYS A 118 3.03 -10.69 -18.04
CA LYS A 118 3.84 -11.25 -19.14
C LYS A 118 3.04 -11.57 -20.40
N ARG A 119 1.75 -11.88 -20.25
CA ARG A 119 0.86 -12.30 -21.33
C ARG A 119 -0.46 -11.57 -21.23
N LEU A 120 -1.09 -11.31 -22.37
CA LEU A 120 -2.42 -10.69 -22.43
C LEU A 120 -3.50 -11.57 -21.78
N ALA A 121 -3.34 -12.91 -21.83
CA ALA A 121 -4.27 -13.85 -21.20
C ALA A 121 -4.32 -13.72 -19.67
N ASP A 122 -3.30 -13.12 -19.07
CA ASP A 122 -3.15 -12.93 -17.62
C ASP A 122 -3.69 -11.55 -17.16
N LEU A 123 -4.32 -10.81 -18.08
CA LEU A 123 -4.77 -9.44 -17.89
C LEU A 123 -6.27 -9.32 -18.13
N ILE A 124 -6.98 -8.70 -17.18
CA ILE A 124 -8.38 -8.33 -17.34
C ILE A 124 -8.53 -6.82 -17.10
N ILE A 125 -9.16 -6.13 -18.04
CA ILE A 125 -9.57 -4.73 -17.85
C ILE A 125 -11.00 -4.75 -17.30
N LEU A 126 -11.16 -4.18 -16.10
CA LEU A 126 -12.41 -4.28 -15.32
C LEU A 126 -13.61 -3.65 -16.03
N ARG A 127 -13.38 -2.56 -16.79
CA ARG A 127 -14.41 -1.76 -17.44
C ARG A 127 -13.93 -1.28 -18.80
N HIS A 128 -14.88 -0.97 -19.68
CA HIS A 128 -14.57 -0.26 -20.91
C HIS A 128 -13.95 1.10 -20.57
N PHE A 129 -12.97 1.53 -21.38
CA PHE A 129 -12.31 2.82 -21.26
C PHE A 129 -12.50 3.57 -22.56
N ASP A 130 -12.77 4.87 -22.44
CA ASP A 130 -12.95 5.74 -23.60
C ASP A 130 -11.57 6.15 -24.11
N TYR A 131 -11.40 6.17 -25.42
CA TYR A 131 -10.19 6.63 -26.08
C TYR A 131 -10.60 7.54 -27.24
N THR A 132 -10.19 8.80 -27.16
CA THR A 132 -10.33 9.80 -28.23
C THR A 132 -8.95 10.05 -28.84
N PHE A 133 -8.83 9.83 -30.15
CA PHE A 133 -7.65 10.21 -30.96
C PHE A 133 -7.51 11.73 -31.05
#